data_AF-A0A2A2MA92-F1
#
_entry.id   AF-A0A2A2MA92-F1
#
_cell.length_a   1.000
_cell.length_b   1.000
_cell.length_c   1.000
_cell.angle_alpha   90.00
_cell.angle_beta   90.00
_cell.angle_gamma   90.00
#
_symmetry.space_group_name_H-M   'P 1'
#
loop_
_entity.id
_entity.type
_entity.pdbx_description
1 polymer ?
#
loop_
_entity_poly.entity_id
_entity_poly.type
_entity_poly.pdbx_seq_one_letter_code
_entity_poly.pdbx_strand_id
1 'polypeptide(L)'
;MNDTFPAPANSITIFRELISELDPHQLSDIQKIDLCAVAEETIEGLCHGLMFISEAFVNGNQYPHESLEQVGAFLSAAAHLFPALRVLSEYSPIAH
;
A
#
# COMPACT_ATOMS: atom_id res chain seq x y z
N MET A 1 33.15 -10.14 -17.90
CA MET A 1 32.42 -9.76 -16.69
C MET A 1 31.05 -9.32 -17.14
N ASN A 2 30.01 -10.10 -16.82
CA ASN A 2 28.64 -9.67 -17.06
C ASN A 2 28.23 -8.82 -15.86
N ASP A 3 28.24 -7.50 -16.02
CA ASP A 3 27.64 -6.60 -15.04
C ASP A 3 26.12 -6.70 -15.18
N THR A 4 25.55 -7.69 -14.51
CA THR A 4 24.11 -7.73 -14.27
C THR A 4 23.80 -6.63 -13.27
N PHE A 5 23.50 -5.42 -13.77
CA PHE A 5 22.92 -4.37 -12.94
C PHE A 5 21.61 -4.91 -12.36
N PRO A 6 21.40 -4.86 -11.03
CA PRO A 6 20.10 -5.19 -10.47
C PRO A 6 19.06 -4.27 -11.12
N ALA A 7 17.93 -4.85 -11.54
CA ALA A 7 16.82 -4.06 -12.06
C ALA A 7 16.48 -2.96 -11.05
N PRO A 8 16.23 -1.71 -11.48
CA PRO A 8 15.90 -0.64 -10.56
C PRO A 8 14.73 -1.08 -9.68
N ALA A 9 14.90 -0.98 -8.37
CA ALA A 9 13.84 -1.30 -7.42
C ALA A 9 12.60 -0.48 -7.80
N ASN A 10 11.48 -1.16 -8.06
CA ASN A 10 10.24 -0.45 -8.33
C ASN A 10 9.84 0.35 -7.07
N SER A 11 9.03 1.39 -7.24
CA SER A 11 8.62 2.28 -6.15
C SER A 11 7.97 1.53 -4.98
N ILE A 12 7.32 0.40 -5.25
CA ILE A 12 6.71 -0.48 -4.25
C ILE A 12 7.79 -1.14 -3.37
N THR A 13 8.87 -1.67 -3.98
CA THR A 13 9.99 -2.26 -3.25
C THR A 13 10.66 -1.22 -2.37
N ILE A 14 10.94 -0.03 -2.91
CA ILE A 14 11.54 1.08 -2.16
C ILE A 14 10.64 1.46 -0.97
N PHE A 15 9.33 1.59 -1.18
CA PHE A 15 8.38 1.89 -0.10
C PHE A 15 8.43 0.84 1.01
N ARG A 16 8.40 -0.45 0.65
CA ARG A 16 8.45 -1.54 1.64
C ARG A 16 9.76 -1.55 2.43
N GLU A 17 10.88 -1.27 1.77
CA GLU A 17 12.20 -1.14 2.41
C GLU A 17 12.19 0.01 3.42
N LEU A 18 11.72 1.20 3.02
CA LEU A 18 11.61 2.37 3.89
C LEU A 18 10.76 2.09 5.14
N ILE A 19 9.64 1.39 4.99
CA ILE A 19 8.80 1.01 6.15
C ILE A 19 9.51 -0.02 7.03
N SER A 20 10.25 -0.97 6.45
CA SER A 20 10.98 -1.97 7.23
C SER A 20 12.17 -1.41 8.00
N GLU A 21 12.76 -0.31 7.53
CA GLU A 21 13.87 0.40 8.17
C GLU A 21 13.41 1.42 9.23
N LEU A 22 12.10 1.70 9.31
CA LEU A 22 11.54 2.64 10.25
C LEU A 22 11.64 2.08 11.68
N ASP A 23 12.40 2.77 12.53
CA ASP A 23 12.51 2.45 13.95
C ASP A 23 11.44 3.23 14.75
N PRO A 24 10.39 2.57 15.28
CA PRO A 24 9.33 3.23 16.02
C PRO A 24 9.83 3.85 17.34
N HIS A 25 10.98 3.46 17.87
CA HIS A 25 11.55 4.07 19.07
C HIS A 25 12.09 5.48 18.82
N GLN A 26 12.34 5.85 17.56
CA GLN A 26 12.80 7.19 17.18
C GLN A 26 11.64 8.16 16.93
N LEU A 27 10.41 7.66 16.89
CA LEU A 27 9.20 8.47 16.70
C LEU A 27 8.61 8.88 18.04
N SER A 28 8.24 10.15 18.17
CA SER A 28 7.39 10.63 19.26
C SER A 28 5.99 10.02 19.19
N ASP A 29 5.27 10.04 20.31
CA ASP A 29 3.91 9.46 20.37
C ASP A 29 2.93 10.15 19.41
N ILE A 30 3.05 11.47 19.21
CA ILE A 30 2.25 12.21 18.24
C ILE A 30 2.54 11.74 16.81
N GLN A 31 3.83 11.57 16.46
CA GLN A 31 4.21 11.07 15.13
C GLN A 31 3.71 9.65 14.87
N LYS A 32 3.67 8.79 15.90
CA LYS A 32 3.09 7.44 15.78
C LYS A 32 1.59 7.48 15.54
N ILE A 33 0.88 8.34 16.27
CA ILE A 33 -0.57 8.54 16.10
C ILE A 33 -0.87 9.05 14.68
N ASP A 34 -0.15 10.07 14.22
CA ASP A 34 -0.33 10.63 12.88
C ASP A 34 -0.04 9.58 11.80
N LEU A 35 1.04 8.81 11.95
CA LEU A 35 1.42 7.77 10.99
C LEU A 35 0.40 6.62 10.97
N CYS A 36 -0.14 6.25 12.12
CA CYS A 36 -1.23 5.28 12.23
C CYS A 36 -2.48 5.78 11.51
N ALA A 37 -2.91 7.03 11.77
CA ALA A 37 -4.09 7.62 11.15
C ALA A 37 -3.96 7.67 9.61
N VAL A 38 -2.80 8.08 9.09
CA VAL A 38 -2.54 8.07 7.64
C VAL A 38 -2.57 6.65 7.08
N ALA A 39 -2.02 5.67 7.79
CA ALA A 39 -2.04 4.28 7.36
C ALA A 39 -3.47 3.71 7.29
N GLU A 40 -4.29 3.98 8.31
CA GLU A 40 -5.70 3.59 8.36
C GLU A 40 -6.52 4.24 7.24
N GLU A 41 -6.38 5.55 7.03
CA GLU A 41 -7.05 6.29 5.94
C GLU A 41 -6.65 5.73 4.57
N THR A 42 -5.36 5.40 4.39
CA THR A 42 -4.87 4.81 3.14
C THR A 42 -5.46 3.40 2.92
N ILE A 43 -5.52 2.57 3.96
CA ILE A 43 -6.12 1.24 3.91
C ILE A 43 -7.61 1.35 3.54
N GLU A 44 -8.34 2.27 4.15
CA GLU A 44 -9.75 2.53 3.84
C GLU A 44 -9.93 2.94 2.37
N GLY A 45 -9.12 3.88 1.88
CA GLY A 45 -9.14 4.29 0.46
C GLY A 45 -8.87 3.13 -0.51
N LEU A 46 -7.91 2.25 -0.20
CA LEU A 46 -7.66 1.04 -0.99
C LEU A 46 -8.85 0.08 -0.97
N CYS A 47 -9.48 -0.13 0.19
CA CYS A 47 -10.68 -0.94 0.32
C CYS A 47 -11.85 -0.38 -0.50
N HIS A 48 -12.05 0.94 -0.52
CA HIS A 48 -13.04 1.57 -1.40
C HIS A 48 -12.75 1.33 -2.88
N GLY A 49 -11.49 1.46 -3.31
CA GLY A 49 -11.09 1.15 -4.68
C GLY A 49 -11.38 -0.31 -5.05
N LEU A 50 -11.09 -1.26 -4.15
CA LEU A 50 -11.40 -2.67 -4.33
C LEU A 50 -12.91 -2.93 -4.44
N MET A 51 -13.72 -2.29 -3.60
CA MET A 51 -15.18 -2.40 -3.67
C MET A 51 -15.72 -1.85 -4.99
N PHE A 52 -15.24 -0.69 -5.43
CA PHE A 52 -15.61 -0.10 -6.72
C PHE A 52 -15.31 -1.03 -7.90
N ILE A 53 -14.11 -1.63 -7.92
CA ILE A 53 -13.71 -2.60 -8.94
C ILE A 53 -14.61 -3.85 -8.88
N SER A 54 -14.89 -4.35 -7.67
CA SER A 54 -15.77 -5.50 -7.44
C SER A 54 -17.18 -5.25 -7.98
N GLU A 55 -17.79 -4.10 -7.66
CA GLU A 55 -19.13 -3.73 -8.13
C GLU A 55 -19.19 -3.65 -9.65
N ALA A 56 -18.17 -3.10 -10.30
CA ALA A 56 -18.12 -3.02 -11.75
C ALA A 56 -18.03 -4.41 -12.41
N PHE A 57 -17.28 -5.36 -11.82
CA PHE A 57 -17.27 -6.76 -12.27
C PHE A 57 -18.63 -7.42 -12.11
N VAL A 58 -19.30 -7.23 -10.96
CA VAL A 58 -20.63 -7.80 -10.69
C VAL A 58 -21.67 -7.27 -11.68
N ASN A 59 -21.58 -5.99 -12.07
CA ASN A 59 -22.51 -5.35 -13.00
C ASN A 59 -22.25 -5.69 -14.49
N GLY A 60 -21.25 -6.53 -14.77
CA GLY A 60 -20.91 -6.93 -16.15
C GLY A 60 -20.32 -5.79 -16.98
N ASN A 61 -19.76 -4.77 -16.33
CA ASN A 61 -19.11 -3.67 -17.03
C ASN A 61 -17.92 -4.22 -17.81
N GLN A 62 -17.92 -4.02 -19.13
CA GLN A 62 -16.76 -4.32 -19.95
C GLN A 62 -15.75 -3.19 -19.79
N TYR A 63 -14.63 -3.50 -19.15
CA TYR A 63 -13.50 -2.59 -19.11
C TYR A 63 -12.77 -2.60 -20.45
N PRO A 64 -12.50 -1.42 -21.05
CA PRO A 64 -11.51 -1.29 -22.10
C PRO A 64 -10.15 -1.88 -21.66
N HIS A 65 -9.32 -2.33 -22.61
CA HIS A 65 -8.01 -2.92 -22.30
C HIS A 65 -7.14 -2.02 -21.41
N GLU A 66 -7.11 -0.72 -21.70
CA GLU A 66 -6.37 0.28 -20.91
C GLU A 66 -6.88 0.36 -19.47
N SER A 67 -8.20 0.22 -19.25
CA SER A 67 -8.79 0.16 -17.91
C SER A 67 -8.44 -1.14 -17.18
N LEU A 68 -8.30 -2.27 -17.90
CA LEU A 68 -7.85 -3.54 -17.30
C LEU A 68 -6.40 -3.48 -16.83
N GLU A 69 -5.52 -2.82 -17.60
CA GLU A 69 -4.13 -2.58 -17.17
C GLU A 69 -4.08 -1.73 -15.89
N GLN A 70 -4.90 -0.68 -15.81
CA GLN A 70 -4.99 0.17 -14.62
C GLN A 70 -5.55 -0.58 -13.41
N VAL A 71 -6.59 -1.41 -13.61
CA VAL A 71 -7.14 -2.29 -12.56
C VAL A 71 -6.07 -3.27 -12.09
N GLY A 72 -5.32 -3.90 -13.00
CA GLY A 72 -4.22 -4.80 -12.66
C GLY A 72 -3.10 -4.10 -11.89
N ALA A 73 -2.71 -2.90 -12.32
CA ALA A 73 -1.72 -2.08 -11.63
C ALA A 73 -2.18 -1.69 -10.22
N PHE A 74 -3.45 -1.29 -10.06
CA PHE A 74 -4.04 -0.98 -8.76
C PHE A 74 -4.05 -2.21 -7.85
N LEU A 75 -4.53 -3.36 -8.32
CA LEU A 75 -4.58 -4.60 -7.54
C LEU A 75 -3.18 -5.04 -7.10
N SER A 76 -2.20 -4.94 -8.00
CA SER A 76 -0.80 -5.22 -7.69
C SER A 76 -0.26 -4.25 -6.64
N ALA A 77 -0.48 -2.94 -6.80
CA ALA A 77 -0.05 -1.95 -5.81
C ALA A 77 -0.70 -2.21 -4.44
N ALA A 78 -2.01 -2.38 -4.39
CA ALA A 78 -2.75 -2.67 -3.16
C ALA A 78 -2.19 -3.91 -2.43
N ALA A 79 -1.98 -5.02 -3.14
CA ALA A 79 -1.43 -6.25 -2.58
C ALA A 79 -0.05 -6.07 -1.94
N HIS A 80 0.78 -5.18 -2.47
CA HIS A 80 2.10 -4.91 -1.90
C HIS A 80 2.09 -3.83 -0.81
N LEU A 81 1.16 -2.87 -0.86
CA LEU A 81 1.05 -1.78 0.10
C LEU A 81 0.39 -2.21 1.41
N PHE A 82 -0.63 -3.07 1.37
CA PHE A 82 -1.37 -3.49 2.56
C PHE A 82 -0.48 -3.99 3.71
N PRO A 83 0.51 -4.88 3.49
CA PRO A 83 1.36 -5.34 4.58
C PRO A 83 2.15 -4.22 5.26
N ALA A 84 2.67 -3.28 4.48
CA ALA A 84 3.45 -2.16 5.00
C ALA A 84 2.56 -1.16 5.75
N LEU A 85 1.39 -0.83 5.20
CA LEU A 85 0.41 0.04 5.86
C LEU A 85 -0.10 -0.59 7.17
N ARG A 86 -0.29 -1.91 7.19
CA ARG A 86 -0.70 -2.62 8.41
C ARG A 86 0.33 -2.47 9.54
N VAL A 87 1.62 -2.63 9.23
CA VAL A 87 2.70 -2.42 10.23
C VAL A 87 2.62 -1.01 10.82
N LEU A 88 2.38 0.00 9.99
CA LEU A 88 2.25 1.38 10.44
C LEU A 88 1.00 1.63 11.28
N SER A 89 -0.13 0.99 10.96
CA SER A 89 -1.36 1.10 11.76
C SER A 89 -1.25 0.47 13.15
N GLU A 90 -0.26 -0.40 13.38
CA GLU A 90 -0.02 -1.02 14.68
C GLU A 90 0.84 -0.14 15.61
N TYR A 91 1.33 1.02 15.15
CA TYR A 91 2.19 1.90 15.95
C TYR A 91 1.44 2.74 16.99
N SER A 92 0.11 2.77 16.95
CA SER A 92 -0.68 3.55 17.90
C SER A 92 -0.40 3.11 19.34
N PRO A 93 0.14 3.99 20.21
CA PRO A 93 0.38 3.67 21.61
C PRO A 93 -0.90 3.51 22.42
N ILE A 94 -2.07 3.73 21.82
CA ILE A 94 -3.39 3.68 22.47
C ILE A 94 -4.02 2.28 22.37
N ALA A 95 -3.39 1.33 21.67
CA ALA A 95 -3.89 -0.05 21.57
C ALA A 95 -3.13 -1.01 22.50
N HIS A 96 -3.41 -0.93 23.80
CA HIS A 96 -3.59 -2.05 24.75
C HIS A 96 -4.05 -1.55 26.13
#